data_AF-A0A5M8FM34-F1
#
_entry.id   AF-A0A5M8FM34-F1
#
_cell.length_a   1.000
_cell.length_b   1.000
_cell.length_c   1.000
_cell.angle_alpha   90.00
_cell.angle_beta   90.00
_cell.angle_gamma   90.00
#
_symmetry.space_group_name_H-M   'P 1'
#
loop_
_entity.id
_entity.type
_entity.pdbx_description
1 polymer ?
#
loop_
_entity_poly.entity_id
_entity_poly.type
_entity_poly.pdbx_seq_one_letter_code
_entity_poly.pdbx_strand_id
1 'polypeptide(L)'
;MRITQRLVAILTTLLVWGLAGTVFGGLFIGLYQVLSVLGLAGWQPVLLGAVAAAMTTAAFYSAMQLALVGATAGVVASVAYLIVFGPQIELALIAGLAGVAGIVAGAAFAWIGRRNARPLAETLTGLIAGLGAGIVLMVLLQVYPQPIGPLVMAAGVVALVGALFQLNEHWMLQACHGWLPAGLAAPLVAGLIAAVVGAGIWVISGTTIAALDMATRGAVDQVLGDVPYGMLGGLLGGAVTGLVLELLGFRIEERAAD
;
A
#
# COMPACT_ATOMS: atom_id res chain seq x y z
N MET A 1 -11.85 4.67 -38.40
CA MET A 1 -11.51 5.64 -37.33
C MET A 1 -11.91 5.20 -35.92
N ARG A 2 -13.03 4.47 -35.70
CA ARG A 2 -13.50 4.06 -34.35
C ARG A 2 -12.73 2.89 -33.68
N ILE A 3 -12.11 1.98 -34.44
CA ILE A 3 -11.45 0.77 -33.89
C ILE A 3 -10.10 1.13 -33.25
N THR A 4 -9.29 1.95 -33.92
CA THR A 4 -7.98 2.37 -33.41
C THR A 4 -8.10 3.16 -32.11
N GLN A 5 -9.09 4.05 -31.99
CA GLN A 5 -9.35 4.80 -30.75
C GLN A 5 -9.76 3.86 -29.59
N ARG A 6 -10.63 2.89 -29.84
CA ARG A 6 -10.99 1.89 -28.81
C ARG A 6 -9.80 1.03 -28.40
N LEU A 7 -8.98 0.57 -29.35
CA LEU A 7 -7.78 -0.20 -29.03
C LEU A 7 -6.77 0.62 -28.21
N VAL A 8 -6.59 1.89 -28.55
CA VAL A 8 -5.73 2.80 -27.78
C VAL A 8 -6.27 3.01 -26.36
N ALA A 9 -7.57 3.23 -26.19
CA ALA A 9 -8.18 3.38 -24.87
C ALA A 9 -8.01 2.12 -23.99
N ILE A 10 -8.26 0.93 -24.56
CA ILE A 10 -8.06 -0.36 -23.86
C ILE A 10 -6.60 -0.54 -23.48
N LEU A 11 -5.66 -0.32 -24.41
CA LEU A 11 -4.22 -0.47 -24.17
C LEU A 11 -3.72 0.50 -23.10
N THR A 12 -4.13 1.77 -23.16
CA THR A 12 -3.76 2.77 -22.16
C THR A 12 -4.33 2.39 -20.79
N THR A 13 -5.58 1.93 -20.72
CA THR A 13 -6.21 1.50 -19.47
C THR A 13 -5.48 0.30 -18.87
N LEU A 14 -5.21 -0.74 -19.67
CA LEU A 14 -4.44 -1.92 -19.24
C LEU A 14 -3.04 -1.54 -18.75
N LEU A 15 -2.36 -0.62 -19.45
CA LEU A 15 -1.01 -0.22 -19.11
C LEU A 15 -0.98 0.60 -17.80
N VAL A 16 -1.85 1.58 -17.66
CA VAL A 16 -1.92 2.43 -16.45
C VAL A 16 -2.31 1.60 -15.23
N TRP A 17 -3.36 0.80 -15.34
CA TRP A 17 -3.81 -0.04 -14.24
C TRP A 17 -2.86 -1.19 -13.95
N GLY A 18 -2.25 -1.79 -14.96
CA GLY A 18 -1.23 -2.82 -14.79
C GLY A 18 0.02 -2.28 -14.08
N LEU A 19 0.51 -1.09 -14.46
CA LEU A 19 1.66 -0.47 -13.79
C LEU A 19 1.33 -0.07 -12.35
N ALA A 20 0.17 0.56 -12.11
CA ALA A 20 -0.28 0.88 -10.76
C ALA A 20 -0.43 -0.38 -9.90
N GLY A 21 -1.02 -1.42 -10.48
CA GLY A 21 -1.15 -2.74 -9.87
C GLY A 21 0.19 -3.39 -9.56
N THR A 22 1.20 -3.22 -10.41
CA THR A 22 2.56 -3.74 -10.18
C THR A 22 3.17 -3.16 -8.90
N VAL A 23 3.08 -1.83 -8.72
CA VAL A 23 3.60 -1.14 -7.53
C VAL A 23 2.84 -1.59 -6.29
N PHE A 24 1.50 -1.63 -6.37
CA PHE A 24 0.67 -2.09 -5.26
C PHE A 24 0.98 -3.54 -4.88
N GLY A 25 1.03 -4.46 -5.86
CA GLY A 25 1.22 -5.89 -5.64
C GLY A 25 2.57 -6.20 -5.03
N GLY A 26 3.63 -5.52 -5.50
CA GLY A 26 4.96 -5.61 -4.90
C GLY A 26 4.96 -5.09 -3.45
N LEU A 27 4.32 -3.95 -3.19
CA LEU A 27 4.20 -3.38 -1.84
C LEU A 27 3.41 -4.31 -0.91
N PHE A 28 2.27 -4.84 -1.37
CA PHE A 28 1.43 -5.76 -0.62
C PHE A 28 2.19 -7.02 -0.23
N ILE A 29 2.86 -7.69 -1.17
CA ILE A 29 3.62 -8.91 -0.87
C ILE A 29 4.84 -8.61 0.01
N GLY A 30 5.55 -7.50 -0.23
CA GLY A 30 6.64 -7.07 0.64
C GLY A 30 6.16 -6.90 2.09
N LEU A 31 5.04 -6.19 2.29
CA LEU A 31 4.44 -6.00 3.61
C LEU A 31 3.89 -7.30 4.20
N TYR A 32 3.25 -8.15 3.41
CA TYR A 32 2.77 -9.46 3.85
C TYR A 32 3.92 -10.30 4.42
N GLN A 33 5.06 -10.33 3.74
CA GLN A 33 6.23 -11.08 4.20
C GLN A 33 6.85 -10.45 5.46
N VAL A 34 7.01 -9.12 5.48
CA VAL A 34 7.48 -8.38 6.67
C VAL A 34 6.58 -8.64 7.89
N LEU A 35 5.26 -8.60 7.71
CA LEU A 35 4.29 -8.86 8.77
C LEU A 35 4.35 -10.33 9.24
N SER A 36 4.57 -11.26 8.31
CA SER A 36 4.78 -12.68 8.65
C SER A 36 6.06 -12.87 9.47
N VAL A 37 7.13 -12.14 9.17
CA VAL A 37 8.39 -12.12 9.95
C VAL A 37 8.18 -11.54 11.35
N LEU A 38 7.25 -10.58 11.53
CA LEU A 38 6.83 -10.09 12.85
C LEU A 38 6.02 -11.11 13.67
N GLY A 39 5.80 -12.33 13.16
CA GLY A 39 5.07 -13.39 13.84
C GLY A 39 3.56 -13.31 13.69
N LEU A 40 3.05 -12.44 12.81
CA LEU A 40 1.63 -12.43 12.45
C LEU A 40 1.32 -13.65 11.59
N ALA A 41 0.22 -14.34 11.88
CA ALA A 41 -0.12 -15.59 11.22
C ALA A 41 -1.56 -15.59 10.69
N GLY A 42 -1.81 -16.48 9.72
CA GLY A 42 -3.13 -16.67 9.12
C GLY A 42 -3.60 -15.44 8.34
N TRP A 43 -4.71 -14.85 8.78
CA TRP A 43 -5.37 -13.76 8.06
C TRP A 43 -4.78 -12.37 8.35
N GLN A 44 -4.02 -12.22 9.43
CA GLN A 44 -3.56 -10.90 9.89
C GLN A 44 -2.59 -10.22 8.90
N PRO A 45 -1.59 -10.91 8.32
CA PRO A 45 -0.68 -10.28 7.34
C PRO A 45 -1.41 -9.86 6.06
N VAL A 46 -2.43 -10.60 5.65
CA VAL A 46 -3.24 -10.30 4.46
C VAL A 46 -4.05 -9.03 4.68
N LEU A 47 -4.77 -8.94 5.81
CA LEU A 47 -5.59 -7.77 6.13
C LEU A 47 -4.73 -6.52 6.31
N LEU A 48 -3.70 -6.60 7.15
CA LEU A 48 -2.85 -5.46 7.46
C LEU A 48 -2.01 -5.04 6.25
N GLY A 49 -1.49 -6.00 5.48
CA GLY A 49 -0.78 -5.75 4.24
C GLY A 49 -1.67 -5.07 3.20
N ALA A 50 -2.90 -5.52 3.02
CA ALA A 50 -3.84 -4.91 2.07
C ALA A 50 -4.22 -3.47 2.47
N VAL A 51 -4.49 -3.23 3.75
CA VAL A 51 -4.78 -1.90 4.29
C VAL A 51 -3.58 -0.97 4.12
N ALA A 52 -2.40 -1.41 4.53
CA ALA A 52 -1.19 -0.59 4.47
C ALA A 52 -0.78 -0.29 3.02
N ALA A 53 -0.84 -1.27 2.12
CA ALA A 53 -0.57 -1.06 0.70
C ALA A 53 -1.58 -0.09 0.08
N ALA A 54 -2.88 -0.30 0.30
CA ALA A 54 -3.93 0.55 -0.26
C ALA A 54 -3.90 1.99 0.23
N MET A 55 -3.73 2.20 1.54
CA MET A 55 -3.58 3.54 2.08
C MET A 55 -2.32 4.23 1.54
N THR A 56 -1.19 3.53 1.52
CA THR A 56 0.09 4.09 1.05
C THR A 56 -0.02 4.51 -0.42
N THR A 57 -0.51 3.64 -1.30
CA THR A 57 -0.71 3.95 -2.71
C THR A 57 -1.69 5.11 -2.90
N ALA A 58 -2.83 5.09 -2.21
CA ALA A 58 -3.80 6.19 -2.29
C ALA A 58 -3.21 7.52 -1.81
N ALA A 59 -2.41 7.51 -0.75
CA ALA A 59 -1.75 8.70 -0.21
C ALA A 59 -0.70 9.29 -1.15
N PHE A 60 0.08 8.46 -1.85
CA PHE A 60 1.04 8.96 -2.84
C PHE A 60 0.35 9.66 -4.03
N TYR A 61 -0.82 9.17 -4.45
CA TYR A 61 -1.57 9.80 -5.56
C TYR A 61 -2.39 11.02 -5.14
N SER A 62 -3.06 10.98 -3.99
CA SER A 62 -4.00 12.04 -3.57
C SER A 62 -3.40 13.08 -2.65
N ALA A 63 -2.48 12.67 -1.76
CA ALA A 63 -1.91 13.49 -0.69
C ALA A 63 -0.38 13.48 -0.73
N MET A 64 0.20 13.64 -1.94
CA MET A 64 1.63 13.47 -2.21
C MET A 64 2.53 14.20 -1.21
N GLN A 65 2.23 15.45 -0.85
CA GLN A 65 3.05 16.20 0.12
C GLN A 65 3.09 15.53 1.49
N LEU A 66 1.95 15.04 1.98
CA LEU A 66 1.86 14.34 3.24
C LEU A 66 2.59 12.98 3.17
N ALA A 67 2.44 12.27 2.05
CA ALA A 67 3.14 11.01 1.82
C ALA A 67 4.67 11.20 1.84
N LEU A 68 5.17 12.28 1.22
CA LEU A 68 6.58 12.65 1.26
C LEU A 68 7.05 13.03 2.67
N VAL A 69 6.24 13.74 3.46
CA VAL A 69 6.54 14.03 4.88
C VAL A 69 6.63 12.75 5.70
N GLY A 70 5.68 11.83 5.55
CA GLY A 70 5.71 10.53 6.23
C GLY A 70 6.94 9.71 5.80
N ALA A 71 7.21 9.63 4.50
CA ALA A 71 8.34 8.88 3.98
C ALA A 71 9.68 9.45 4.47
N THR A 72 9.86 10.78 4.42
CA THR A 72 11.08 11.43 4.92
C THR A 72 11.27 11.24 6.42
N ALA A 73 10.20 11.35 7.22
CA ALA A 73 10.24 11.04 8.64
C ALA A 73 10.66 9.59 8.89
N GLY A 74 10.11 8.64 8.12
CA GLY A 74 10.47 7.22 8.19
C GLY A 74 11.93 6.96 7.85
N VAL A 75 12.46 7.58 6.79
CA VAL A 75 13.88 7.48 6.42
C VAL A 75 14.76 8.03 7.54
N VAL A 76 14.50 9.26 7.99
CA VAL A 76 15.31 9.92 9.02
C VAL A 76 15.31 9.12 10.32
N ALA A 77 14.14 8.65 10.78
CA ALA A 77 14.04 7.86 12.00
C ALA A 77 14.77 6.52 11.89
N SER A 78 14.67 5.84 10.75
CA SER A 78 15.34 4.56 10.52
C SER A 78 16.85 4.72 10.44
N VAL A 79 17.34 5.75 9.74
CA VAL A 79 18.78 6.06 9.67
C VAL A 79 19.31 6.47 11.05
N ALA A 80 18.58 7.30 11.80
CA ALA A 80 18.95 7.67 13.15
C ALA A 80 19.03 6.45 14.08
N TYR A 81 18.07 5.52 13.98
CA TYR A 81 18.11 4.26 14.72
C TYR A 81 19.38 3.46 14.41
N LEU A 82 19.70 3.27 13.13
CA LEU A 82 20.88 2.51 12.71
C LEU A 82 22.20 3.18 13.17
N ILE A 83 22.24 4.51 13.26
CA ILE A 83 23.40 5.25 13.78
C ILE A 83 23.56 5.03 15.30
N VAL A 84 22.46 5.09 16.06
CA VAL A 84 22.48 5.06 17.53
C VAL A 84 22.62 3.65 18.09
N PHE A 85 21.82 2.70 17.58
CA PHE A 85 21.75 1.33 18.08
C PHE A 85 22.63 0.36 17.28
N GLY A 86 23.25 0.86 16.21
CA GLY A 86 24.11 0.06 15.33
C GLY A 86 23.31 -0.99 14.55
N PRO A 87 23.98 -2.07 14.08
CA PRO A 87 23.40 -3.10 13.23
C PRO A 87 22.48 -4.10 13.96
N GLN A 88 21.94 -3.76 15.12
CA GLN A 88 20.92 -4.58 15.78
C GLN A 88 19.56 -4.27 15.12
N ILE A 89 19.25 -5.05 14.10
CA ILE A 89 18.18 -4.78 13.14
C ILE A 89 16.87 -5.44 13.62
N GLU A 90 16.27 -4.89 14.68
CA GLU A 90 14.94 -5.29 15.11
C GLU A 90 13.87 -4.61 14.26
N LEU A 91 13.14 -5.39 13.46
CA LEU A 91 12.09 -4.89 12.55
C LEU A 91 11.03 -4.08 13.29
N ALA A 92 10.55 -4.59 14.42
CA ALA A 92 9.52 -3.95 15.21
C ALA A 92 9.95 -2.57 15.73
N LEU A 93 11.22 -2.44 16.18
CA LEU A 93 11.75 -1.18 16.68
C LEU A 93 11.95 -0.17 15.54
N ILE A 94 12.55 -0.58 14.41
CA ILE A 94 12.76 0.32 13.27
C ILE A 94 11.42 0.83 12.71
N ALA A 95 10.51 -0.09 12.39
CA ALA A 95 9.21 0.26 11.84
C ALA A 95 8.36 1.04 12.86
N GLY A 96 8.41 0.68 14.14
CA GLY A 96 7.71 1.37 15.22
C GLY A 96 8.20 2.80 15.43
N LEU A 97 9.51 3.00 15.53
CA LEU A 97 10.11 4.33 15.68
C LEU A 97 9.85 5.20 14.45
N ALA A 98 9.98 4.63 13.25
CA ALA A 98 9.63 5.29 12.01
C ALA A 98 8.15 5.71 12.01
N GLY A 99 7.26 4.80 12.41
CA GLY A 99 5.82 5.10 12.54
C GLY A 99 5.54 6.23 13.51
N VAL A 100 6.14 6.23 14.70
CA VAL A 100 6.00 7.31 15.69
C VAL A 100 6.52 8.64 15.13
N ALA A 101 7.69 8.63 14.47
CA ALA A 101 8.22 9.83 13.83
C ALA A 101 7.29 10.36 12.74
N GLY A 102 6.69 9.48 11.94
CA GLY A 102 5.67 9.83 10.94
C GLY A 102 4.41 10.43 11.56
N ILE A 103 3.92 9.90 12.68
CA ILE A 103 2.78 10.46 13.41
C ILE A 103 3.09 11.89 13.87
N VAL A 104 4.27 12.11 14.47
CA VAL A 104 4.71 13.43 14.92
C VAL A 104 4.84 14.41 13.75
N ALA A 105 5.45 13.97 12.64
CA ALA A 105 5.62 14.79 11.44
C ALA A 105 4.27 15.12 10.78
N GLY A 106 3.35 14.15 10.69
CA GLY A 106 2.00 14.35 10.16
C GLY A 106 1.15 15.26 11.05
N ALA A 107 1.31 15.19 12.38
CA ALA A 107 0.66 16.12 13.31
C ALA A 107 1.17 17.55 13.15
N ALA A 108 2.48 17.73 13.03
CA ALA A 108 3.08 19.04 12.73
C ALA A 108 2.60 19.58 11.37
N PHE A 109 2.53 18.72 10.35
CA PHE A 109 2.01 19.09 9.03
C PHE A 109 0.54 19.52 9.10
N ALA A 110 -0.30 18.78 9.82
CA ALA A 110 -1.72 19.10 10.01
C ALA A 110 -1.95 20.41 10.76
N TRP A 111 -0.99 20.82 11.60
CA TRP A 111 -1.05 22.08 12.34
C TRP A 111 -0.64 23.28 11.47
N ILE A 112 0.39 23.12 10.64
CA ILE A 112 0.95 24.20 9.81
C ILE A 112 0.16 24.41 8.51
N GLY A 113 -0.37 23.33 7.92
CA GLY A 113 -1.05 23.36 6.62
C GLY A 113 -2.53 23.79 6.70
N ARG A 114 -3.01 24.47 5.64
CA ARG A 114 -4.46 24.65 5.42
C ARG A 114 -5.08 23.27 5.18
N ARG A 115 -6.13 22.94 5.95
CA ARG A 115 -6.84 21.65 5.94
C ARG A 115 -7.53 21.40 4.60
N ASN A 116 -6.82 20.87 3.61
CA ASN A 116 -7.44 20.32 2.41
C ASN A 116 -8.01 18.93 2.76
N ALA A 117 -9.30 18.88 3.06
CA ALA A 117 -9.99 17.66 3.49
C ALA A 117 -10.13 16.62 2.37
N ARG A 118 -10.13 17.05 1.09
CA ARG A 118 -10.35 16.18 -0.07
C ARG A 118 -9.23 15.15 -0.31
N PRO A 119 -7.94 15.53 -0.37
CA PRO A 119 -6.82 14.57 -0.41
C PRO A 119 -6.86 13.52 0.71
N LEU A 120 -7.19 13.95 1.93
CA LEU A 120 -7.26 13.05 3.09
C LEU A 120 -8.45 12.08 2.97
N ALA A 121 -9.59 12.52 2.44
CA ALA A 121 -10.72 11.65 2.17
C ALA A 121 -10.36 10.54 1.16
N GLU A 122 -9.59 10.87 0.12
CA GLU A 122 -9.10 9.89 -0.88
C GLU A 122 -8.06 8.92 -0.28
N THR A 123 -7.28 9.31 0.73
CA THR A 123 -6.44 8.33 1.45
C THR A 123 -7.26 7.37 2.30
N LEU A 124 -8.36 7.85 2.89
CA LEU A 124 -9.26 7.05 3.70
C LEU A 124 -10.07 6.08 2.83
N THR A 125 -10.43 6.45 1.58
CA THR A 125 -11.01 5.49 0.62
C THR A 125 -10.05 4.35 0.34
N GLY A 126 -8.75 4.65 0.22
CA GLY A 126 -7.70 3.64 0.15
C GLY A 126 -7.72 2.69 1.35
N LEU A 127 -7.77 3.21 2.57
CA LEU A 127 -7.86 2.38 3.79
C LEU A 127 -9.11 1.50 3.78
N ILE A 128 -10.27 2.05 3.48
CA ILE A 128 -11.55 1.31 3.54
C ILE A 128 -11.60 0.25 2.43
N ALA A 129 -11.13 0.58 1.22
CA ALA A 129 -11.02 -0.38 0.13
C ALA A 129 -10.04 -1.51 0.48
N GLY A 130 -8.88 -1.18 1.06
CA GLY A 130 -7.90 -2.14 1.55
C GLY A 130 -8.47 -3.06 2.64
N LEU A 131 -9.22 -2.49 3.59
CA LEU A 131 -9.88 -3.23 4.66
C LEU A 131 -10.96 -4.16 4.11
N GLY A 132 -11.81 -3.66 3.22
CA GLY A 132 -12.84 -4.45 2.55
C GLY A 132 -12.24 -5.62 1.75
N ALA A 133 -11.22 -5.36 0.92
CA ALA A 133 -10.54 -6.39 0.15
C ALA A 133 -9.84 -7.41 1.05
N GLY A 134 -9.18 -6.95 2.12
CA GLY A 134 -8.51 -7.81 3.10
C GLY A 134 -9.49 -8.72 3.84
N ILE A 135 -10.69 -8.23 4.20
CA ILE A 135 -11.76 -9.05 4.79
C ILE A 135 -12.25 -10.09 3.78
N VAL A 136 -12.50 -9.69 2.54
CA VAL A 136 -12.95 -10.63 1.48
C VAL A 136 -11.91 -11.74 1.27
N LEU A 137 -10.62 -11.39 1.17
CA LEU A 137 -9.56 -12.39 1.06
C LEU A 137 -9.42 -13.26 2.30
N MET A 138 -9.54 -12.67 3.50
CA MET A 138 -9.52 -13.42 4.75
C MET A 138 -10.59 -14.51 4.74
N VAL A 139 -11.83 -14.16 4.38
CA VAL A 139 -12.93 -15.12 4.31
C VAL A 139 -12.66 -16.18 3.24
N LEU A 140 -12.16 -15.77 2.07
CA LEU A 140 -11.82 -16.68 0.99
C LEU A 140 -10.75 -17.71 1.43
N LEU A 141 -9.71 -17.25 2.12
CA LEU A 141 -8.62 -18.09 2.64
C LEU A 141 -9.07 -19.04 3.76
N GLN A 142 -10.10 -18.68 4.53
CA GLN A 142 -10.69 -19.59 5.50
C GLN A 142 -11.52 -20.70 4.84
N VAL A 143 -12.14 -20.42 3.71
CA VAL A 143 -12.96 -21.38 2.96
C VAL A 143 -12.11 -22.28 2.06
N TYR A 144 -10.99 -21.78 1.54
CA TYR A 144 -10.06 -22.54 0.69
C TYR A 144 -8.89 -23.12 1.51
N PRO A 145 -8.82 -24.45 1.73
CA PRO A 145 -7.78 -25.08 2.53
C PRO A 145 -6.42 -25.21 1.81
N GLN A 146 -6.34 -24.84 0.53
CA GLN A 146 -5.11 -24.96 -0.25
C GLN A 146 -4.25 -23.69 -0.14
N PRO A 147 -2.91 -23.82 -0.06
CA PRO A 147 -2.01 -22.67 -0.01
C PRO A 147 -2.12 -21.86 -1.31
N ILE A 148 -2.52 -20.60 -1.19
CA ILE A 148 -2.59 -19.67 -2.33
C ILE A 148 -1.20 -19.05 -2.53
N GLY A 149 -0.66 -19.18 -3.74
CA GLY A 149 0.64 -18.61 -4.09
C GLY A 149 0.65 -17.07 -4.06
N PRO A 150 1.82 -16.43 -3.83
CA PRO A 150 1.96 -14.97 -3.73
C PRO A 150 1.40 -14.22 -4.94
N LEU A 151 1.58 -14.78 -6.15
CA LEU A 151 1.08 -14.18 -7.40
C LEU A 151 -0.45 -14.08 -7.43
N VAL A 152 -1.15 -15.16 -7.07
CA VAL A 152 -2.62 -15.20 -7.08
C VAL A 152 -3.17 -14.32 -5.96
N MET A 153 -2.52 -14.33 -4.80
CA MET A 153 -2.88 -13.48 -3.68
C MET A 153 -2.76 -11.99 -4.05
N ALA A 154 -1.63 -11.57 -4.62
CA ALA A 154 -1.42 -10.20 -5.08
C ALA A 154 -2.43 -9.80 -6.16
N ALA A 155 -2.66 -10.67 -7.16
CA ALA A 155 -3.64 -10.41 -8.21
C ALA A 155 -5.06 -10.22 -7.64
N GLY A 156 -5.48 -11.08 -6.71
CA GLY A 156 -6.77 -11.00 -6.05
C GLY A 156 -6.93 -9.73 -5.22
N VAL A 157 -5.96 -9.40 -4.38
CA VAL A 157 -6.00 -8.19 -3.54
C VAL A 157 -6.02 -6.94 -4.41
N VAL A 158 -5.13 -6.85 -5.41
CA VAL A 158 -5.08 -5.68 -6.30
C VAL A 158 -6.39 -5.51 -7.05
N ALA A 159 -6.97 -6.62 -7.54
CA ALA A 159 -8.24 -6.58 -8.24
C ALA A 159 -9.39 -6.11 -7.34
N LEU A 160 -9.47 -6.66 -6.12
CA LEU A 160 -10.51 -6.32 -5.16
C LEU A 160 -10.36 -4.89 -4.65
N VAL A 161 -9.15 -4.46 -4.28
CA VAL A 161 -8.90 -3.09 -3.82
C VAL A 161 -9.20 -2.10 -4.93
N GLY A 162 -8.72 -2.35 -6.16
CA GLY A 162 -8.97 -1.45 -7.28
C GLY A 162 -10.46 -1.29 -7.60
N ALA A 163 -11.21 -2.41 -7.61
CA ALA A 163 -12.65 -2.39 -7.82
C ALA A 163 -13.39 -1.68 -6.67
N LEU A 164 -13.09 -2.03 -5.41
CA LEU A 164 -13.71 -1.41 -4.24
C LEU A 164 -13.39 0.08 -4.13
N PHE A 165 -12.16 0.49 -4.47
CA PHE A 165 -11.75 1.89 -4.46
C PHE A 165 -12.60 2.70 -5.43
N GLN A 166 -12.73 2.24 -6.68
CA GLN A 166 -13.51 2.94 -7.73
C GLN A 166 -15.00 2.99 -7.41
N LEU A 167 -15.57 1.89 -6.88
CA LEU A 167 -16.98 1.86 -6.47
C LEU A 167 -17.27 2.79 -5.29
N ASN A 168 -16.34 2.89 -4.34
CA ASN A 168 -16.54 3.67 -3.12
C ASN A 168 -16.15 5.14 -3.25
N GLU A 169 -15.32 5.54 -4.22
CA GLU A 169 -14.79 6.90 -4.35
C GLU A 169 -15.91 7.96 -4.33
N HIS A 170 -16.96 7.77 -5.12
CA HIS A 170 -18.08 8.73 -5.20
C HIS A 170 -18.89 8.82 -3.91
N TRP A 171 -19.16 7.68 -3.26
CA TRP A 171 -19.94 7.62 -2.02
C TRP A 171 -19.16 8.16 -0.83
N MET A 172 -17.86 7.88 -0.75
CA MET A 172 -17.01 8.34 0.34
C MET A 172 -16.63 9.80 0.24
N LEU A 173 -16.46 10.38 -0.96
CA LEU A 173 -16.25 11.83 -1.07
C LEU A 173 -17.44 12.62 -0.46
N GLN A 174 -18.65 12.05 -0.52
CA GLN A 174 -19.84 12.62 0.09
C GLN A 174 -19.96 12.29 1.60
N ALA A 175 -19.68 11.04 2.00
CA ALA A 175 -19.84 10.59 3.39
C ALA A 175 -18.67 10.98 4.33
N CYS A 176 -17.44 11.05 3.81
CA CYS A 176 -16.24 11.35 4.61
C CYS A 176 -16.06 12.82 4.96
N HIS A 177 -16.91 13.72 4.46
CA HIS A 177 -16.89 15.14 4.85
C HIS A 177 -17.14 15.38 6.36
N GLY A 178 -17.48 14.35 7.15
CA GLY A 178 -17.64 14.45 8.60
C GLY A 178 -17.08 13.28 9.45
N TRP A 179 -16.48 12.23 8.87
CA TRP A 179 -16.14 11.01 9.62
C TRP A 179 -14.81 11.07 10.38
N LEU A 180 -13.80 11.78 9.87
CA LEU A 180 -12.51 11.93 10.56
C LEU A 180 -12.06 13.39 10.57
N PRO A 181 -11.74 13.98 11.74
CA PRO A 181 -11.12 15.29 11.79
C PRO A 181 -9.83 15.26 10.96
N ALA A 182 -9.66 16.24 10.06
CA ALA A 182 -8.44 16.37 9.25
C ALA A 182 -7.15 16.37 10.10
N GLY A 183 -7.25 16.75 11.38
CA GLY A 183 -6.17 16.71 12.35
C GLY A 183 -5.71 15.32 12.78
N LEU A 184 -6.53 14.26 12.61
CA LEU A 184 -6.17 12.87 12.95
C LEU A 184 -5.78 12.05 11.71
N ALA A 185 -6.39 12.34 10.56
CA ALA A 185 -6.11 11.61 9.32
C ALA A 185 -4.63 11.79 8.89
N ALA A 186 -4.12 13.01 8.95
CA ALA A 186 -2.76 13.31 8.51
C ALA A 186 -1.65 12.60 9.33
N PRO A 187 -1.67 12.64 10.68
CA PRO A 187 -0.75 11.85 11.50
C PRO A 187 -0.82 10.35 11.22
N LEU A 188 -2.02 9.80 11.04
CA LEU A 188 -2.22 8.37 10.83
C LEU A 188 -1.63 7.90 9.50
N VAL A 189 -1.92 8.65 8.42
CA VAL A 189 -1.37 8.36 7.08
C VAL A 189 0.16 8.51 7.08
N ALA A 190 0.68 9.60 7.63
CA ALA A 190 2.13 9.83 7.68
C ALA A 190 2.84 8.77 8.54
N GLY A 191 2.25 8.37 9.67
CA GLY A 191 2.74 7.30 10.53
C GLY A 191 2.78 5.95 9.83
N LEU A 192 1.70 5.58 9.13
CA LEU A 192 1.67 4.32 8.39
C LEU A 192 2.71 4.29 7.27
N ILE A 193 2.82 5.36 6.48
CA ILE A 193 3.83 5.46 5.42
C ILE A 193 5.25 5.40 6.01
N ALA A 194 5.49 6.10 7.12
CA ALA A 194 6.79 6.07 7.78
C ALA A 194 7.15 4.66 8.28
N ALA A 195 6.19 3.93 8.86
CA ALA A 195 6.39 2.54 9.27
C ALA A 195 6.67 1.60 8.09
N VAL A 196 5.95 1.77 6.97
CA VAL A 196 6.19 1.04 5.71
C VAL A 196 7.60 1.31 5.18
N VAL A 197 8.04 2.57 5.20
CA VAL A 197 9.41 2.95 4.80
C VAL A 197 10.45 2.36 5.76
N GLY A 198 10.21 2.40 7.06
CA GLY A 198 11.09 1.80 8.05
C GLY A 198 11.24 0.28 7.87
N ALA A 199 10.14 -0.42 7.58
CA ALA A 199 10.17 -1.83 7.20
C ALA A 199 10.97 -2.06 5.90
N GLY A 200 10.83 -1.20 4.90
CA GLY A 200 11.64 -1.27 3.68
C GLY A 200 13.13 -1.09 3.94
N ILE A 201 13.50 -0.14 4.80
CA ILE A 201 14.90 0.07 5.23
C ILE A 201 15.41 -1.13 6.01
N TRP A 202 14.60 -1.76 6.85
CA TRP A 202 14.95 -3.01 7.52
C TRP A 202 15.30 -4.11 6.51
N VAL A 203 14.49 -4.30 5.46
CA VAL A 203 14.78 -5.28 4.40
C VAL A 203 16.10 -4.97 3.71
N ILE A 204 16.32 -3.72 3.27
CA ILE A 204 17.54 -3.30 2.55
C ILE A 204 18.78 -3.41 3.44
N SER A 205 18.70 -2.91 4.67
CA SER A 205 19.79 -2.95 5.65
C SER A 205 20.14 -4.39 6.02
N GLY A 206 19.14 -5.27 6.14
CA GLY A 206 19.34 -6.70 6.39
C GLY A 206 20.15 -7.40 5.29
N THR A 207 20.01 -6.98 4.03
CA THR A 207 20.86 -7.50 2.94
C THR A 207 22.32 -7.04 3.01
N THR A 208 22.55 -5.83 3.53
CA THR A 208 23.88 -5.21 3.56
C THR A 208 24.70 -5.69 4.75
N ILE A 209 24.04 -5.99 5.87
CA ILE A 209 24.67 -6.36 7.14
C ILE A 209 24.68 -7.89 7.33
N ALA A 210 24.80 -8.65 6.24
CA ALA A 210 24.72 -10.11 6.16
C ALA A 210 25.81 -10.91 6.95
N ALA A 211 26.39 -10.32 7.98
CA ALA A 211 27.37 -10.93 8.88
C ALA A 211 26.79 -11.39 10.23
N LEU A 212 25.53 -11.06 10.60
CA LEU A 212 24.95 -11.59 11.84
C LEU A 212 23.52 -12.11 11.65
N ASP A 213 23.37 -13.39 12.02
CA ASP A 213 22.18 -14.24 12.15
C ASP A 213 21.56 -14.86 10.87
N MET A 214 21.54 -16.20 10.81
CA MET A 214 20.99 -16.98 9.70
C MET A 214 19.47 -16.87 9.58
N ALA A 215 18.76 -16.65 10.70
CA ALA A 215 17.31 -16.49 10.69
C ALA A 215 16.88 -15.20 9.97
N THR A 216 17.59 -14.10 10.22
CA THR A 216 17.34 -12.80 9.56
C THR A 216 17.60 -12.86 8.06
N ARG A 217 18.66 -13.58 7.64
CA ARG A 217 18.96 -13.79 6.22
C ARG A 217 17.86 -14.56 5.49
N GLY A 218 17.39 -15.67 6.07
CA GLY A 218 16.30 -16.45 5.50
C GLY A 218 15.01 -15.64 5.33
N ALA A 219 14.68 -14.80 6.32
CA ALA A 219 13.53 -13.90 6.26
C ALA A 219 13.65 -12.86 5.12
N VAL A 220 14.83 -12.24 4.96
CA VAL A 220 15.08 -11.27 3.89
C VAL A 220 15.06 -11.91 2.50
N ASP A 221 15.67 -13.10 2.35
CA ASP A 221 15.67 -13.85 1.09
C ASP A 221 14.24 -14.24 0.67
N GLN A 222 13.40 -14.62 1.63
CA GLN A 222 11.99 -14.92 1.39
C GLN A 222 11.21 -13.68 0.92
N VAL A 223 11.42 -12.52 1.56
CA VAL A 223 10.79 -11.26 1.13
C VAL A 223 11.20 -10.92 -0.30
N LEU A 224 12.49 -10.97 -0.61
CA LEU A 224 13.02 -10.60 -1.93
C LEU A 224 12.63 -11.59 -3.04
N GLY A 225 12.50 -12.88 -2.71
CA GLY A 225 12.06 -13.91 -3.64
C GLY A 225 10.60 -13.74 -4.08
N ASP A 226 9.74 -13.25 -3.19
CA ASP A 226 8.29 -13.17 -3.44
C ASP A 226 7.83 -11.85 -4.06
N VAL A 227 8.58 -10.76 -3.87
CA VAL A 227 8.24 -9.43 -4.43
C VAL A 227 8.03 -9.46 -5.95
N PRO A 228 8.87 -10.11 -6.78
CA PRO A 228 8.62 -10.21 -8.23
C PRO A 228 7.29 -10.88 -8.56
N TYR A 229 6.90 -11.93 -7.82
CA TYR A 229 5.60 -12.58 -7.98
C TYR A 229 4.45 -11.66 -7.57
N GLY A 230 4.63 -10.86 -6.52
CA GLY A 230 3.70 -9.82 -6.12
C GLY A 230 3.52 -8.74 -7.19
N MET A 231 4.62 -8.28 -7.80
CA MET A 231 4.61 -7.33 -8.91
C MET A 231 3.86 -7.87 -10.12
N LEU A 232 4.16 -9.10 -10.54
CA LEU A 232 3.46 -9.76 -11.66
C LEU A 232 1.98 -10.01 -11.36
N GLY A 233 1.67 -10.50 -10.16
CA GLY A 233 0.30 -10.68 -9.71
C GLY A 233 -0.46 -9.36 -9.72
N GLY A 234 0.16 -8.30 -9.22
CA GLY A 234 -0.41 -6.96 -9.24
C GLY A 234 -0.59 -6.39 -10.64
N LEU A 235 0.33 -6.64 -11.57
CA LEU A 235 0.15 -6.29 -12.98
C LEU A 235 -1.12 -6.94 -13.56
N LEU A 236 -1.29 -8.24 -13.32
CA LEU A 236 -2.47 -8.99 -13.79
C LEU A 236 -3.76 -8.52 -13.11
N GLY A 237 -3.74 -8.35 -11.78
CA GLY A 237 -4.88 -7.84 -11.02
C GLY A 237 -5.30 -6.44 -11.45
N GLY A 238 -4.33 -5.56 -11.69
CA GLY A 238 -4.54 -4.22 -12.22
C GLY A 238 -5.17 -4.26 -13.62
N ALA A 239 -4.58 -5.05 -14.54
CA ALA A 239 -5.12 -5.24 -15.88
C ALA A 239 -6.57 -5.75 -15.88
N VAL A 240 -6.88 -6.74 -15.03
CA VAL A 240 -8.24 -7.28 -14.87
C VAL A 240 -9.18 -6.20 -14.34
N THR A 241 -8.75 -5.41 -13.35
CA THR A 241 -9.55 -4.29 -12.82
C THR A 241 -9.86 -3.27 -13.89
N GLY A 242 -8.85 -2.82 -14.63
CA GLY A 242 -9.02 -1.86 -15.71
C GLY A 242 -10.01 -2.34 -16.76
N LEU A 243 -9.92 -3.61 -17.15
CA LEU A 243 -10.84 -4.21 -18.11
C LEU A 243 -12.28 -4.28 -17.56
N VAL A 244 -12.46 -4.69 -16.30
CA VAL A 244 -13.77 -4.73 -15.65
C VAL A 244 -14.40 -3.33 -15.57
N LEU A 245 -13.62 -2.33 -15.20
CA LEU A 245 -14.09 -0.94 -15.12
C LEU A 245 -14.46 -0.37 -16.49
N GLU A 246 -13.66 -0.65 -17.52
CA GLU A 246 -13.95 -0.23 -18.88
C GLU A 246 -15.23 -0.89 -19.41
N LEU A 247 -15.45 -2.18 -19.12
CA LEU A 247 -16.69 -2.88 -19.45
C LEU A 247 -17.91 -2.31 -18.72
N LEU A 248 -17.73 -1.82 -17.48
CA LEU A 248 -18.77 -1.15 -16.70
C LEU A 248 -19.00 0.31 -17.13
N GLY A 249 -18.23 0.82 -18.09
CA GLY A 249 -18.40 2.16 -18.66
C GLY A 249 -17.58 3.26 -18.00
N PHE A 250 -16.71 2.94 -17.04
CA PHE A 250 -15.79 3.92 -16.46
C PHE A 250 -14.62 4.18 -17.41
N ARG A 251 -14.60 5.33 -18.08
CA ARG A 251 -13.51 5.73 -18.98
C ARG A 251 -12.56 6.71 -18.30
N ILE A 252 -11.26 6.43 -18.40
CA ILE A 252 -10.20 7.32 -17.90
C ILE A 252 -10.22 8.68 -18.63
N GLU A 253 -10.63 8.70 -19.91
CA GLU A 253 -10.63 9.90 -20.75
C GLU A 253 -11.61 10.99 -20.30
N GLU A 254 -12.71 10.65 -19.63
CA GLU A 254 -13.69 11.66 -19.18
C GLU A 254 -13.22 12.46 -17.97
N ARG A 255 -12.26 11.96 -17.17
CA ARG A 255 -11.73 12.68 -16.00
C ARG A 255 -10.59 13.64 -16.29
N ALA A 256 -9.96 13.58 -17.46
CA ALA A 256 -8.88 14.50 -17.83
C ALA A 256 -9.39 15.84 -18.39
N ALA A 257 -10.71 16.00 -18.53
CA ALA A 257 -11.36 17.16 -19.12
C ALA A 257 -12.07 18.09 -18.09
N ASP A 258 -12.05 17.72 -16.80
CA ASP A 258 -12.56 18.51 -15.67
C ASP A 258 -11.42 18.98 -14.74
#